data_AF-A0A8S3E485-F1
#
_entry.id   AF-A0A8S3E485-F1
#
_cell.length_a   1.000
_cell.length_b   1.000
_cell.length_c   1.000
_cell.angle_alpha   90.00
_cell.angle_beta   90.00
_cell.angle_gamma   90.00
#
_symmetry.space_group_name_H-M   'P 1'
#
loop_
_entity.id
_entity.type
_entity.pdbx_description
1 polymer ?
#
loop_
_entity_poly.entity_id
_entity_poly.type
_entity_poly.pdbx_seq_one_letter_code
_entity_poly.pdbx_strand_id
1 'polypeptide(L)' 'MNGEVVVGGNGRGNGLHQLNRSTDVLIDKESDSLIICEYGNPRVVRWFRRSG' A
#
# COMPACT_ATOMS: atom_id res chain seq x y z
N MET A 1 21.57 -5.76 -5.20
CA MET A 1 20.37 -5.52 -4.37
C MET A 1 19.24 -5.21 -5.33
N ASN A 2 18.19 -6.04 -5.36
CA ASN A 2 17.01 -5.78 -6.20
C ASN A 2 15.88 -5.38 -5.27
N GLY A 3 15.33 -4.19 -5.46
CA GLY A 3 14.11 -3.75 -4.80
C GLY A 3 12.91 -4.00 -5.70
N GLU A 4 11.75 -4.24 -5.12
CA GLU A 4 10.48 -4.43 -5.81
C GLU A 4 9.46 -3.39 -5.36
N VAL A 5 8.72 -2.83 -6.31
CA VAL A 5 7.58 -1.96 -6.01
C VAL A 5 6.36 -2.85 -5.79
N VAL A 6 6.04 -3.10 -4.52
CA VAL A 6 4.89 -3.93 -4.14
C VAL A 6 3.57 -3.16 -4.03
N VAL A 7 3.63 -1.83 -3.95
CA VAL A 7 2.44 -0.96 -3.80
C VAL A 7 2.70 0.43 -4.39
N GLY A 8 1.65 1.08 -4.92
CA GLY A 8 1.71 2.46 -5.42
C GLY A 8 2.28 2.65 -6.83
N GLY A 9 2.67 1.56 -7.52
CA GLY A 9 3.28 1.60 -8.86
C GLY A 9 2.35 2.04 -10.00
N ASN A 10 1.03 2.08 -9.79
CA ASN A 10 0.02 2.41 -10.82
C ASN A 10 -0.43 3.89 -10.82
N GLY A 11 0.39 4.77 -10.24
CA GLY A 11 0.10 6.20 -10.13
C GLY A 11 -0.99 6.53 -9.11
N ARG A 12 -1.32 7.83 -9.03
CA ARG A 12 -2.27 8.37 -8.06
C ARG A 12 -3.71 8.15 -8.51
N GLY A 13 -4.56 7.60 -7.64
CA GLY A 13 -5.99 7.43 -7.92
C GLY A 13 -6.76 6.73 -6.81
N ASN A 14 -8.04 6.46 -7.04
CA ASN A 14 -8.95 5.83 -6.08
C ASN A 14 -9.13 4.32 -6.29
N GLY A 15 -8.53 3.74 -7.34
CA GLY A 15 -8.55 2.30 -7.58
C GLY A 15 -7.89 1.51 -6.44
N LEU A 16 -8.27 0.24 -6.28
CA LEU A 16 -7.67 -0.64 -5.27
C LEU A 16 -6.19 -0.91 -5.50
N HIS A 17 -5.71 -0.72 -6.74
CA HIS A 17 -4.31 -0.87 -7.13
C HIS A 17 -3.54 0.47 -7.18
N GLN A 18 -4.15 1.56 -6.71
CA GLN A 18 -3.61 2.92 -6.69
C GLN A 18 -3.64 3.48 -5.26
N LEU A 19 -2.83 4.51 -5.01
CA LEU A 19 -2.82 5.26 -3.73
C LEU A 19 -3.12 6.74 -3.98
N ASN A 20 -3.66 7.44 -2.98
CA ASN A 20 -3.90 8.88 -3.04
C ASN A 20 -3.62 9.58 -1.71
N ARG A 21 -2.55 10.39 -1.68
CA ARG A 21 -2.10 11.17 -0.51
C ARG A 21 -2.02 10.30 0.75
N SER A 22 -1.20 9.25 0.71
CA SER A 22 -0.93 8.43 1.90
C SER A 22 -0.22 9.24 2.98
N THR A 23 -0.58 9.00 4.24
CA THR A 23 -0.05 9.74 5.40
C THR A 23 0.85 8.90 6.28
N ASP A 24 0.59 7.59 6.36
CA ASP A 24 1.35 6.68 7.22
C ASP A 24 1.38 5.25 6.65
N VAL A 25 2.39 4.49 7.04
CA VAL A 25 2.60 3.09 6.67
C VAL A 25 3.10 2.28 7.85
N LEU A 26 2.44 1.14 8.09
CA LEU A 26 2.82 0.14 9.08
C LEU A 26 3.15 -1.18 8.39
N ILE A 27 4.19 -1.85 8.88
CA ILE A 27 4.53 -3.21 8.48
C ILE A 27 3.90 -4.17 9.49
N ASP A 28 2.95 -4.97 9.02
CA ASP A 28 2.45 -6.11 9.76
C ASP A 28 3.33 -7.33 9.44
N LYS A 29 4.18 -7.70 10.40
CA LYS A 29 5.09 -8.83 10.28
C LYS A 29 4.38 -10.18 10.38
N GLU A 30 3.21 -10.24 11.01
CA GLU A 30 2.45 -11.49 11.17
C GLU A 30 1.81 -11.90 9.85
N SER A 31 1.20 -10.95 9.14
CA SER A 31 0.56 -11.20 7.85
C SER A 31 1.45 -10.92 6.62
N ASP A 32 2.72 -10.54 6.83
CA ASP A 32 3.66 -10.07 5.80
C ASP A 32 3.04 -9.01 4.87
N SER A 33 2.37 -8.03 5.46
CA SER A 33 1.60 -7.00 4.74
C SER A 33 1.95 -5.58 5.16
N LEU A 34 1.58 -4.62 4.32
CA LEU A 34 1.62 -3.19 4.57
C LEU A 34 0.22 -2.70 4.87
N ILE A 35 0.06 -1.95 5.95
CA ILE A 35 -1.16 -1.21 6.27
C ILE A 35 -0.88 0.26 5.97
N ILE A 36 -1.72 0.88 5.14
CA ILE A 36 -1.50 2.23 4.62
C ILE A 36 -2.72 3.09 4.91
N CYS A 37 -2.50 4.24 5.55
CA CYS A 37 -3.51 5.27 5.77
C CYS A 37 -3.51 6.24 4.58
N GLU A 38 -4.67 6.47 3.98
CA GLU A 38 -4.84 7.40 2.87
C GLU A 38 -5.70 8.60 3.29
N TYR A 39 -5.20 9.82 3.04
CA TYR A 39 -5.98 11.05 3.24
C TYR A 39 -6.78 11.42 1.99
N GLY A 40 -6.20 11.20 0.81
CA GLY A 40 -6.82 11.55 -0.47
C GLY A 40 -7.92 10.57 -0.89
N ASN A 41 -7.83 9.33 -0.42
CA ASN A 41 -8.92 8.37 -0.39
C ASN A 41 -9.19 8.11 1.10
N PRO A 42 -10.32 8.50 1.72
CA PRO A 42 -10.53 8.36 3.16
C PRO A 42 -10.74 6.89 3.55
N ARG A 43 -9.66 6.11 3.53
CA ARG A 43 -9.63 4.67 3.74
C ARG A 43 -8.31 4.23 4.36
N VAL A 44 -8.33 3.02 4.92
CA VAL A 44 -7.13 2.26 5.30
C VAL A 44 -7.10 1.01 4.44
N VAL A 45 -5.98 0.74 3.78
CA VAL A 45 -5.81 -0.45 2.93
C VAL A 45 -4.72 -1.36 3.48
N ARG A 46 -4.87 -2.67 3.22
CA ARG A 46 -3.85 -3.68 3.51
C ARG A 46 -3.37 -4.33 2.22
N TRP A 47 -2.06 -4.42 2.04
CA TRP A 47 -1.41 -4.97 0.86
C TRP A 47 -0.37 -6.01 1.25
N PHE A 48 -0.48 -7.23 0.74
CA PHE A 48 0.55 -8.24 0.96
C PHE A 48 1.84 -7.85 0.24
N ARG A 49 2.99 -8.03 0.90
CA ARG A 49 4.30 -7.72 0.29
C ARG A 49 4.71 -8.73 -0.77
N ARG A 50 4.03 -9.87 -0.83
CA ARG A 50 4.23 -10.90 -1.83
C ARG A 50 2.87 -11.34 -2.32
N SER A 51 2.71 -11.42 -3.63
CA SER A 51 1.65 -12.21 -4.24
C SER A 51 1.85 -13.66 -3.80
N GLY A 52 0.82 -14.28 -3.22
CA GLY A 52 0.78 -15.74 -3.11
C GLY A 52 0.81 -16.39 -4.49
#